data_AF-A0A2I0IER6-F1
#
_entry.id   AF-A0A2I0IER6-F1
#
_cell.length_a   1.000
_cell.length_b   1.000
_cell.length_c   1.000
_cell.angle_alpha   90.00
_cell.angle_beta   90.00
_cell.angle_gamma   90.00
#
_symmetry.space_group_name_H-M   'P 1'
#
loop_
_entity.id
_entity.type
_entity.pdbx_description
1 polymer ?
#
loop_
_entity_poly.entity_id
_entity_poly.type
_entity_poly.pdbx_seq_one_letter_code
_entity_poly.pdbx_strand_id
1 'polypeptide(L)'
;MAAASSSNCLQSTLQAAVQSVKWTYSLFWQICPQQGLPGKAYSRRQHVWLTGANEVDSKTFSRAILAKSARIQTVVCIPLLDGVVELGTTEKSYLI
;
A
#
# COMPACT_ATOMS: atom_id res chain seq x y z
N MET A 1 -16.95 39.34 -12.81
CA MET A 1 -15.94 38.31 -13.14
C MET A 1 -15.92 37.31 -12.00
N ALA A 2 -16.45 36.10 -12.19
CA ALA A 2 -16.36 35.02 -11.22
C ALA A 2 -15.63 33.85 -11.89
N ALA A 3 -14.49 33.45 -11.32
CA ALA A 3 -13.69 32.34 -11.81
C ALA A 3 -14.45 31.02 -11.60
N ALA A 4 -14.67 30.28 -12.69
CA ALA A 4 -15.31 28.97 -12.65
C ALA A 4 -14.48 28.02 -11.78
N SER A 5 -15.13 27.48 -10.76
CA SER A 5 -14.61 26.56 -9.75
C SER A 5 -14.10 25.27 -10.38
N SER A 6 -12.81 25.24 -10.76
CA SER A 6 -12.09 24.08 -11.29
C SER A 6 -11.90 22.95 -10.27
N SER A 7 -12.30 23.16 -9.01
CA SER A 7 -12.30 22.17 -7.93
C SER A 7 -13.49 21.20 -7.99
N ASN A 8 -14.60 21.55 -8.65
CA ASN A 8 -15.81 20.72 -8.63
C ASN A 8 -15.79 19.54 -9.63
N CYS A 9 -15.12 19.70 -10.77
CA CYS A 9 -15.09 18.67 -11.83
C CYS A 9 -14.08 17.55 -11.55
N LEU A 10 -12.92 17.91 -10.99
CA LEU A 10 -11.95 16.93 -10.50
C LEU A 10 -12.54 16.13 -9.34
N GLN A 11 -13.26 16.79 -8.43
CA GLN A 11 -13.96 16.09 -7.35
C GLN A 11 -15.03 15.14 -7.87
N SER A 12 -15.86 15.54 -8.84
CA SER A 12 -16.87 14.65 -9.40
C SER A 12 -16.26 13.47 -10.16
N THR A 13 -15.17 13.69 -10.89
CA THR A 13 -14.44 12.63 -11.62
C THR A 13 -13.78 11.65 -10.66
N LEU A 14 -13.13 12.16 -9.60
CA LEU A 14 -12.53 11.33 -8.56
C LEU A 14 -13.60 10.55 -7.79
N GLN A 15 -14.73 11.18 -7.48
CA GLN A 15 -15.84 10.53 -6.78
C GLN A 15 -16.47 9.43 -7.63
N ALA A 16 -16.67 9.64 -8.93
CA ALA A 16 -17.15 8.63 -9.84
C ALA A 16 -16.15 7.47 -10.00
N ALA A 17 -14.85 7.77 -10.10
CA ALA A 17 -13.81 6.76 -10.13
C ALA A 17 -13.79 5.92 -8.85
N VAL A 18 -13.82 6.55 -7.66
CA VAL A 18 -13.89 5.90 -6.34
C VAL A 18 -15.13 5.02 -6.20
N GLN A 19 -16.28 5.44 -6.71
CA GLN A 19 -17.52 4.65 -6.67
C GLN A 19 -17.55 3.52 -7.71
N SER A 20 -16.82 3.68 -8.82
CA SER A 20 -16.70 2.67 -9.88
C SER A 20 -15.78 1.52 -9.48
N VAL A 21 -14.78 1.78 -8.63
CA VAL A 21 -13.99 0.72 -7.98
C VAL A 21 -14.72 0.22 -6.72
N LYS A 22 -15.24 -1.01 -6.76
CA LYS A 22 -15.65 -1.74 -5.55
C LYS A 22 -14.41 -2.14 -4.72
N TRP A 23 -13.80 -1.20 -4.01
CA TRP A 23 -12.71 -1.51 -3.08
C TRP A 23 -12.82 -0.78 -1.74
N THR A 24 -12.69 -1.58 -0.68
CA THR A 24 -12.56 -1.24 0.72
C THR A 24 -11.16 -0.69 0.97
N TYR A 25 -10.98 0.63 1.08
CA TYR A 25 -9.62 1.19 1.25
C TYR A 25 -8.99 0.84 2.61
N SER A 26 -7.67 0.64 2.62
CA SER A 26 -6.80 1.02 3.73
C SER A 26 -5.46 1.49 3.17
N LEU A 27 -5.31 2.81 3.06
CA LEU A 27 -4.03 3.45 2.77
C LEU A 27 -3.33 3.70 4.11
N PHE A 28 -2.33 2.89 4.44
CA PHE A 28 -1.44 3.21 5.57
C PHE A 28 -0.24 3.98 5.05
N TRP A 29 -0.39 5.30 4.92
CA TRP A 29 0.75 6.18 4.68
C TRP A 29 1.50 6.37 5.99
N GLN A 30 2.61 5.66 6.17
CA GLN A 30 3.49 5.85 7.30
C GLN A 30 4.88 6.18 6.76
N ILE A 31 5.39 7.36 7.14
CA ILE A 31 6.81 7.70 7.00
C ILE A 31 7.53 6.83 8.03
N CYS A 32 7.84 5.59 7.66
CA CYS A 32 8.46 4.63 8.56
C CYS A 32 9.96 4.92 8.73
N PRO A 33 10.47 5.03 9.97
CA PRO A 33 11.90 5.15 10.23
C PRO A 33 12.58 3.79 10.00
N GLN A 34 13.04 3.54 8.77
CA GLN A 34 14.05 2.55 8.33
C GLN A 34 13.95 1.08 8.82
N GLN A 35 12.89 0.65 9.51
CA GLN A 35 12.79 -0.68 10.13
C GLN A 35 11.71 -1.55 9.47
N GLY A 36 11.94 -2.87 9.45
CA GLY A 36 11.04 -3.86 8.83
C GLY A 36 11.13 -3.94 7.30
N LEU A 37 10.20 -4.70 6.69
CA LEU A 37 10.14 -4.92 5.24
C LEU A 37 10.19 -3.62 4.39
N PRO A 38 9.42 -2.56 4.71
CA PRO A 38 9.44 -1.32 3.92
C PRO A 38 10.77 -0.57 4.07
N GLY A 39 11.31 -0.50 5.30
CA GLY A 39 12.62 0.11 5.55
C GLY A 39 13.76 -0.58 4.78
N LYS A 40 13.68 -1.92 4.64
CA LYS A 40 14.61 -2.70 3.82
C LYS A 40 14.47 -2.38 2.33
N ALA A 41 13.25 -2.22 1.81
CA ALA A 41 13.02 -1.83 0.43
C ALA A 41 13.57 -0.42 0.14
N TYR A 42 13.32 0.54 1.04
CA TYR A 42 13.80 1.92 0.92
C TYR A 42 15.33 2.00 0.92
N SER A 43 15.98 1.42 1.93
CA SER A 43 17.43 1.47 2.10
C SER A 43 18.18 0.81 0.95
N ARG A 44 17.63 -0.28 0.39
CA ARG A 44 18.23 -1.00 -0.74
C ARG A 44 17.86 -0.43 -2.10
N ARG A 45 16.92 0.51 -2.17
CA ARG A 45 16.31 1.00 -3.42
C ARG A 45 15.87 -0.16 -4.34
N GLN A 46 15.37 -1.23 -3.74
CA GLN A 46 14.92 -2.44 -4.43
C GLN A 46 13.50 -2.82 -4.02
N HIS A 47 12.71 -3.32 -4.97
CA HIS A 47 11.42 -3.93 -4.65
C HIS A 47 11.62 -5.16 -3.77
N VAL A 48 10.90 -5.24 -2.66
CA VAL A 48 10.95 -6.38 -1.74
C VAL A 48 9.58 -7.03 -1.67
N TRP A 49 9.56 -8.36 -1.78
CA TRP A 49 8.35 -9.15 -1.74
C TRP A 49 8.30 -10.00 -0.47
N LEU A 50 7.09 -10.15 0.05
CA LEU A 50 6.78 -11.01 1.19
C LEU A 50 5.55 -11.83 0.87
N THR A 51 5.74 -13.13 0.69
CA THR A 51 4.66 -14.13 0.63
C THR A 51 4.41 -14.72 2.02
N GLY A 52 3.15 -15.02 2.35
CA GLY A 52 2.74 -15.45 3.69
C GLY A 52 2.66 -14.29 4.68
N ALA A 53 2.30 -13.09 4.25
CA ALA A 53 2.26 -11.88 5.08
C ALA A 53 1.32 -11.98 6.30
N ASN A 54 0.31 -12.86 6.24
CA ASN A 54 -0.62 -13.20 7.33
C ASN A 54 -0.06 -14.21 8.34
N GLU A 55 1.04 -14.89 8.03
CA GLU A 55 1.65 -15.96 8.82
C GLU A 55 2.94 -15.52 9.52
N VAL A 56 3.52 -14.39 9.13
CA VAL A 56 4.74 -13.85 9.73
C VAL A 56 4.49 -13.08 11.03
N ASP A 57 5.56 -12.88 11.80
CA ASP A 57 5.55 -12.08 13.01
C ASP A 57 5.65 -10.56 12.74
N SER A 58 5.25 -9.75 13.73
CA SER A 58 5.26 -8.30 13.62
C SER A 58 6.66 -7.65 13.64
N LYS A 59 7.73 -8.38 14.03
CA LYS A 59 9.11 -7.90 13.92
C LYS A 59 9.59 -7.97 12.47
N THR A 60 9.18 -9.00 11.74
CA THR A 60 9.45 -9.18 10.31
C THR A 60 8.62 -8.20 9.46
N PHE A 61 7.31 -8.12 9.74
CA PHE A 61 6.40 -7.23 9.04
C PHE A 61 5.46 -6.55 10.03
N SER A 62 5.65 -5.25 10.26
CA SER A 62 4.89 -4.49 11.27
C SER A 62 3.37 -4.56 11.09
N ARG A 63 2.89 -4.79 9.86
CA ARG A 63 1.47 -4.94 9.51
C ARG A 63 0.98 -6.40 9.61
N ALA A 64 1.76 -7.34 10.15
CA ALA A 64 1.40 -8.76 10.23
C ALA A 64 0.02 -9.02 10.86
N ILE A 65 -0.34 -8.28 11.93
CA ILE A 65 -1.66 -8.40 12.57
C ILE A 65 -2.77 -8.01 11.59
N LEU A 66 -2.60 -6.90 10.86
CA LEU A 66 -3.56 -6.44 9.86
C LEU A 66 -3.62 -7.41 8.68
N ALA A 67 -2.47 -7.88 8.20
CA ALA A 67 -2.39 -8.87 7.13
C ALA A 67 -3.11 -10.16 7.51
N LYS A 68 -2.98 -10.61 8.77
CA LYS A 68 -3.70 -11.76 9.30
C LYS A 68 -5.21 -11.56 9.31
N SER A 69 -5.68 -10.42 9.83
CA SER A 69 -7.12 -10.10 9.88
C SER A 69 -7.74 -9.93 8.50
N ALA A 70 -7.02 -9.29 7.57
CA ALA A 70 -7.47 -9.04 6.20
C ALA A 70 -7.15 -10.20 5.24
N ARG A 71 -6.52 -11.29 5.73
CA ARG A 71 -6.05 -12.44 4.94
C ARG A 71 -5.12 -12.06 3.78
N ILE A 72 -4.32 -11.00 3.93
CA ILE A 72 -3.30 -10.60 2.96
C ILE A 72 -2.21 -11.67 2.95
N GLN A 73 -2.01 -12.27 1.79
CA GLN A 73 -1.03 -13.34 1.56
C GLN A 73 0.27 -12.80 1.01
N THR A 74 0.22 -11.85 0.06
CA THR A 74 1.42 -11.30 -0.58
C THR A 74 1.48 -9.81 -0.41
N VAL A 75 2.65 -9.29 -0.05
CA VAL A 75 2.94 -7.85 0.04
C VAL A 75 4.17 -7.52 -0.79
N VAL A 76 4.11 -6.44 -1.55
CA VAL A 76 5.27 -5.83 -2.22
C VAL A 76 5.51 -4.43 -1.67
N CYS A 77 6.78 -4.16 -1.36
CA CYS A 77 7.29 -2.85 -1.00
C CYS A 77 8.07 -2.27 -2.18
N ILE A 78 7.58 -1.16 -2.74
CA ILE A 78 8.17 -0.48 -3.91
C ILE A 78 8.80 0.82 -3.42
N PRO A 79 10.14 0.95 -3.44
CA PRO A 79 10.79 2.20 -3.04
C PRO A 79 10.60 3.27 -4.10
N LEU A 80 10.20 4.45 -3.65
CA LEU A 80 10.11 5.69 -4.40
C LEU A 80 11.19 6.66 -3.91
N LEU A 81 11.28 7.85 -4.52
CA LEU A 81 12.26 8.88 -4.15
C LEU A 81 12.25 9.19 -2.65
N ASP A 82 11.08 9.44 -2.08
CA ASP A 82 10.83 9.94 -0.73
C ASP A 82 10.05 8.98 0.18
N GLY A 83 9.89 7.72 -0.23
CA GLY A 83 9.17 6.74 0.58
C GLY A 83 9.07 5.37 -0.04
N VAL A 84 8.11 4.59 0.45
CA VAL A 84 7.82 3.24 -0.04
C VAL A 84 6.32 3.08 -0.17
N VAL A 85 5.89 2.54 -1.30
CA VAL A 85 4.51 2.09 -1.51
C VAL A 85 4.41 0.62 -1.12
N GLU A 86 3.47 0.30 -0.24
CA GLU A 86 3.11 -1.07 0.13
C GLU A 86 1.83 -1.47 -0.59
N LEU A 87 1.87 -2.57 -1.34
CA LEU A 87 0.69 -3.17 -1.97
C LEU A 87 0.50 -4.58 -1.42
N GLY A 88 -0.72 -4.91 -0.99
CA GLY A 88 -1.07 -6.23 -0.46
C GLY A 88 -2.20 -6.87 -1.26
N THR A 89 -2.10 -8.18 -1.47
CA THR A 89 -3.17 -9.02 -2.05
C THR A 89 -3.45 -10.23 -1.17
N THR A 90 -4.69 -10.73 -1.21
CA THR A 90 -5.11 -11.96 -0.54
C THR A 90 -4.70 -13.22 -1.31
N GLU A 91 -4.09 -13.08 -2.48
CA GLU A 91 -3.57 -14.19 -3.29
C GLU A 91 -2.09 -14.46 -3.00
N LYS A 92 -1.69 -15.74 -3.10
CA LYS A 92 -0.27 -16.12 -3.03
C LYS A 92 0.34 -15.97 -4.43
N SER A 93 1.26 -15.03 -4.58
CA SER A 93 2.00 -14.84 -5.82
C SER A 93 3.45 -15.29 -5.64
N TYR A 94 3.81 -16.39 -6.29
CA TYR A 94 5.19 -16.91 -6.36
C TYR A 94 5.91 -16.52 -7.65
N LEU A 95 5.21 -15.83 -8.56
CA LEU A 95 5.66 -15.56 -9.92
C LEU A 95 6.33 -14.21 -10.03
N ILE A 96 7.59 -14.12 -9.59
CA ILE A 96 8.60 -13.11 -9.97
C ILE A 96 9.97 -13.47 -9.40
#